data_AF-A0A9P5P1M9-F1
#
_entry.id   AF-A0A9P5P1M9-F1
#
_cell.length_a   1.000
_cell.length_b   1.000
_cell.length_c   1.000
_cell.angle_alpha   90.00
_cell.angle_beta   90.00
_cell.angle_gamma   90.00
#
_symmetry.space_group_name_H-M   'P 1'
#
loop_
_entity.id
_entity.type
_entity.pdbx_description
1 polymer ?
#
loop_
_entity_poly.entity_id
_entity_poly.type
_entity_poly.pdbx_seq_one_letter_code
_entity_poly.pdbx_strand_id
1 'polypeptide(L)'
;MRPNRTSLFTSKLLSLVKMAYDVRTALAEKDICGDLDLSVIGPDMPFQPKWMEEAHAMTRHQLGTTMRMEPIAGTCGMGLKRVEVKKDAASQQDQIVVLKPRVVLARVLDESP
;
A
#
# COMPACT_ATOMS: atom_id res chain seq x y z
N MET A 1 -22.67 32.12 5.57
CA MET A 1 -21.98 31.06 4.78
C MET A 1 -21.67 29.89 5.70
N ARG A 2 -22.22 28.69 5.46
CA ARG A 2 -21.83 27.50 6.24
C ARG A 2 -20.42 27.09 5.81
N PRO A 3 -19.47 26.85 6.74
CA PRO A 3 -18.16 26.35 6.36
C PRO A 3 -18.33 24.99 5.67
N ASN A 4 -17.61 24.82 4.56
CA ASN A 4 -17.70 23.62 3.75
C ASN A 4 -17.27 22.41 4.60
N ARG A 5 -18.19 21.50 4.91
CA ARG A 5 -17.96 20.40 5.86
C ARG A 5 -16.78 19.52 5.42
N THR A 6 -16.62 19.36 4.12
CA THR A 6 -15.50 18.63 3.51
C THR A 6 -14.16 19.29 3.83
N SER A 7 -14.06 20.62 3.72
CA SER A 7 -12.79 21.31 3.99
C SER A 7 -12.39 21.25 5.46
N LEU A 8 -13.36 21.34 6.37
CA LEU A 8 -13.11 21.16 7.80
C LEU A 8 -12.67 19.74 8.14
N PHE A 9 -13.30 18.73 7.54
CA PHE A 9 -12.89 17.34 7.71
C PHE A 9 -11.47 17.09 7.20
N THR A 10 -11.17 17.51 5.96
CA THR A 10 -9.83 17.36 5.38
C THR A 10 -8.76 18.04 6.22
N SER A 11 -9.02 19.27 6.71
CA SER A 11 -8.09 20.00 7.57
C SER A 11 -7.81 19.26 8.88
N LYS A 12 -8.86 18.76 9.56
CA LYS A 12 -8.70 18.00 10.81
C LYS A 12 -7.99 16.67 10.59
N LEU A 13 -8.35 15.95 9.52
CA LEU A 13 -7.71 14.68 9.17
C LEU A 13 -6.22 14.89 8.87
N LEU A 14 -5.88 15.91 8.09
CA LEU A 14 -4.48 16.26 7.79
C LEU A 14 -3.70 16.58 9.06
N SER A 15 -4.29 17.34 9.99
CA SER A 15 -3.67 17.63 11.28
C SER A 15 -3.39 16.37 12.09
N LEU A 16 -4.31 15.41 12.09
CA LEU A 16 -4.16 14.15 12.81
C LEU A 16 -3.07 13.28 12.19
N VAL A 17 -3.06 13.16 10.86
CA VAL A 17 -2.01 12.43 10.12
C VAL A 17 -0.64 13.04 10.36
N LYS A 18 -0.56 14.38 10.39
CA LYS A 18 0.69 15.08 10.69
C LYS A 18 1.20 14.76 12.10
N MET A 19 0.35 14.83 13.12
CA MET A 19 0.75 14.47 14.49
C MET A 19 1.26 13.03 14.59
N ALA A 20 0.57 12.08 13.93
CA ALA A 20 1.03 10.70 13.89
C ALA A 20 2.41 10.55 13.23
N TYR A 21 2.65 11.28 12.13
CA TYR A 21 3.94 11.30 11.45
C TYR A 21 5.05 11.90 12.32
N ASP A 22 4.78 13.01 13.00
CA ASP A 22 5.74 13.68 13.88
C ASP A 22 6.12 12.77 15.06
N VAL A 23 5.17 12.06 15.67
CA VAL A 23 5.44 11.08 16.75
C VAL A 23 6.30 9.92 16.24
N ARG A 24 5.94 9.31 15.11
CA ARG A 24 6.73 8.24 14.47
C ARG A 24 8.17 8.68 14.18
N THR A 25 8.34 9.91 13.73
CA THR A 25 9.66 10.50 13.45
C THR A 25 10.45 10.75 14.74
N ALA A 26 9.80 11.33 15.77
CA ALA A 26 10.43 11.59 17.06
C ALA A 26 10.88 10.31 17.78
N LEU A 27 10.17 9.19 17.57
CA LEU A 27 10.55 7.88 18.07
C LEU A 27 11.69 7.22 17.28
N ALA A 28 12.21 7.87 16.23
CA ALA A 28 13.16 7.25 15.29
C ALA A 28 12.67 5.87 14.81
N GLU A 29 11.35 5.72 14.63
CA GLU A 29 10.72 4.42 14.37
C GLU A 29 11.31 3.76 13.12
N LYS A 30 11.71 4.57 12.13
CA LYS A 30 12.40 4.07 10.92
C LYS A 30 13.69 3.32 11.25
N ASP A 31 14.51 3.86 12.14
CA ASP A 31 15.79 3.27 12.54
C ASP A 31 15.56 2.07 13.48
N ILE A 32 14.63 2.22 14.43
CA ILE A 32 14.31 1.16 15.41
C ILE A 32 13.66 -0.05 14.74
N CYS A 33 12.82 0.15 13.73
CA CYS A 33 12.15 -0.93 13.01
C CYS A 33 13.02 -1.54 11.89
N GLY A 34 14.32 -1.20 11.81
CA GLY A 34 15.24 -1.77 10.83
C GLY A 34 14.86 -1.41 9.39
N ASP A 35 14.67 -0.12 9.13
CA ASP A 35 14.39 0.46 7.81
C ASP A 35 13.15 -0.12 7.13
N LEU A 36 12.13 -0.46 7.93
CA LEU A 36 10.83 -0.90 7.41
C LEU A 36 9.96 0.30 7.02
N ASP A 37 9.55 0.31 5.76
CA ASP A 37 8.63 1.27 5.18
C ASP A 37 7.32 0.59 4.75
N LEU A 38 6.23 1.34 4.77
CA LEU A 38 4.95 0.88 4.23
C LEU A 38 5.06 0.69 2.71
N SER A 39 4.61 -0.46 2.24
CA SER A 39 4.43 -0.75 0.82
C SER A 39 2.97 -0.52 0.45
N VAL A 40 2.69 0.67 -0.07
CA VAL A 40 1.37 1.06 -0.57
C VAL A 40 1.42 1.09 -2.08
N ILE A 41 0.57 0.28 -2.71
CA ILE A 41 0.41 0.23 -4.16
C ILE A 41 -0.85 1.00 -4.53
N GLY A 42 -0.66 2.01 -5.37
CA GLY A 42 -1.74 2.82 -5.92
C GLY A 42 -2.55 2.07 -6.99
N PRO A 43 -3.67 2.67 -7.42
CA PRO A 43 -4.45 2.15 -8.54
C PRO A 43 -3.60 2.11 -9.83
N ASP A 44 -4.11 1.42 -10.84
CA ASP A 44 -3.55 1.33 -12.21
C ASP A 44 -2.26 0.50 -12.36
N MET A 45 -1.69 0.02 -11.25
CA MET A 45 -0.63 -0.99 -11.28
C MET A 45 -1.22 -2.38 -11.54
N PRO A 46 -0.60 -3.19 -12.42
CA PRO A 46 -1.05 -4.56 -12.63
C PRO A 46 -0.72 -5.43 -11.42
N PHE A 47 -1.63 -6.35 -11.10
CA PHE A 47 -1.44 -7.31 -10.02
C PHE A 47 -0.23 -8.22 -10.29
N GLN A 48 0.66 -8.33 -9.29
CA GLN A 48 1.87 -9.14 -9.36
C GLN A 48 1.90 -10.15 -8.20
N PRO A 49 1.47 -11.41 -8.39
CA PRO A 49 1.35 -12.41 -7.32
C PRO A 49 2.70 -12.76 -6.66
N LYS A 50 3.82 -12.48 -7.36
CA LYS A 50 5.17 -12.64 -6.83
C LYS A 50 5.35 -11.86 -5.52
N TRP A 51 4.78 -10.66 -5.43
CA TRP A 51 5.00 -9.76 -4.30
C TRP A 51 3.73 -9.07 -3.77
N MET A 52 2.56 -9.33 -4.35
CA MET A 52 1.24 -8.89 -3.86
C MET A 52 0.36 -10.08 -3.44
N GLU A 53 -0.67 -9.80 -2.64
CA GLU A 53 -1.71 -10.76 -2.26
C GLU A 53 -3.10 -10.22 -2.63
N GLU A 54 -3.93 -11.00 -3.33
CA GLU A 54 -5.31 -10.59 -3.68
C GLU A 54 -6.22 -10.71 -2.44
N ALA A 55 -6.93 -9.64 -2.11
CA ALA A 55 -7.75 -9.61 -0.89
C ALA A 55 -8.94 -10.58 -0.91
N HIS A 56 -9.52 -10.84 -2.08
CA HIS A 56 -10.77 -11.59 -2.25
C HIS A 56 -10.56 -12.98 -2.89
N ALA A 57 -9.33 -13.51 -2.84
CA ALA A 57 -8.98 -14.78 -3.48
C ALA A 57 -9.76 -15.99 -2.95
N MET A 58 -10.12 -16.02 -1.65
CA MET A 58 -10.79 -17.17 -1.03
C MET A 58 -12.30 -17.22 -1.27
N THR A 59 -12.93 -16.10 -1.60
CA THR A 59 -14.39 -16.03 -1.75
C THR A 59 -14.83 -16.48 -3.14
N ARG A 60 -13.90 -16.64 -4.09
CA ARG A 60 -14.21 -16.97 -5.48
C ARG A 60 -13.57 -18.31 -5.84
N HIS A 61 -14.41 -19.30 -6.17
CA HIS A 61 -13.96 -20.48 -6.90
C HIS A 61 -13.14 -20.01 -8.10
N GLN A 62 -11.98 -20.63 -8.31
CA GLN A 62 -10.98 -20.28 -9.31
C GLN A 62 -11.58 -20.26 -10.73
N LEU A 63 -12.27 -19.17 -11.10
CA LEU A 63 -12.61 -18.89 -12.48
C LEU A 63 -11.30 -18.51 -13.16
N GLY A 64 -10.70 -19.50 -13.79
CA GLY A 64 -9.66 -19.38 -14.81
C GLY A 64 -8.54 -18.40 -14.45
N THR A 65 -7.41 -18.96 -14.05
CA THR A 65 -6.06 -18.37 -14.09
C THR A 65 -5.72 -17.83 -15.49
N THR A 66 -6.43 -16.80 -15.93
CA THR A 66 -5.98 -15.94 -17.01
C THR A 66 -5.06 -14.95 -16.35
N MET A 67 -3.76 -15.18 -16.53
CA MET A 67 -2.65 -14.28 -16.23
C MET A 67 -2.78 -12.97 -17.04
N ARG A 68 -3.91 -12.28 -16.94
CA ARG A 68 -4.01 -10.91 -17.41
C ARG A 68 -3.46 -10.04 -16.32
N MET A 69 -2.59 -9.12 -16.70
CA MET A 69 -2.10 -8.03 -15.87
C MET A 69 -3.29 -7.18 -15.43
N GLU A 70 -4.03 -7.66 -14.44
CA GLU A 70 -5.28 -7.06 -14.01
C GLU A 70 -4.97 -5.82 -13.17
N PRO A 71 -5.59 -4.67 -13.46
CA PRO A 71 -5.37 -3.47 -12.66
C PRO A 71 -5.86 -3.68 -11.23
N ILE A 72 -5.12 -3.16 -10.28
CA ILE A 72 -5.57 -3.09 -8.89
C ILE A 72 -6.38 -1.80 -8.67
N ALA A 73 -7.40 -1.88 -7.81
CA ALA A 73 -8.10 -0.72 -7.27
C ALA A 73 -7.26 -0.01 -6.18
N GLY A 74 -6.42 -0.77 -5.48
CA GLY A 74 -5.50 -0.25 -4.48
C GLY A 74 -5.18 -1.25 -3.38
N THR A 75 -4.42 -0.76 -2.40
CA THR A 75 -4.01 -1.54 -1.21
C THR A 75 -5.07 -1.43 -0.12
N CYS A 76 -5.56 -2.56 0.37
CA CYS A 76 -6.60 -2.62 1.42
C CYS A 76 -6.10 -3.23 2.75
N GLY A 77 -4.84 -3.68 2.78
CA GLY A 77 -4.18 -4.16 4.00
C GLY A 77 -2.85 -3.44 4.21
N MET A 78 -1.98 -4.02 5.04
CA MET A 78 -0.63 -3.53 5.23
C MET A 78 0.33 -4.29 4.32
N GLY A 79 1.21 -3.55 3.64
CA GLY A 79 2.42 -4.09 3.03
C GLY A 79 3.65 -3.49 3.69
N LEU A 80 4.74 -4.25 3.77
CA LEU A 80 6.00 -3.77 4.32
C LEU A 80 7.14 -4.07 3.36
N LYS A 81 8.02 -3.09 3.20
CA LYS A 81 9.26 -3.21 2.45
C LYS A 81 10.43 -2.71 3.27
N ARG A 82 11.61 -3.26 3.01
CA ARG A 82 12.89 -2.79 3.55
C ARG A 82 13.75 -2.32 2.39
N VAL A 83 14.41 -1.18 2.56
CA VAL A 83 15.40 -0.70 1.60
C VAL A 83 16.75 -1.28 1.99
N GLU A 84 17.33 -2.14 1.13
CA GLU A 84 18.70 -2.59 1.33
C GLU A 84 19.66 -1.80 0.44
N VAL A 85 20.69 -1.23 1.07
CA VAL A 85 21.78 -0.57 0.35
C VAL A 85 22.86 -1.62 0.08
N LYS A 86 22.91 -2.15 -1.14
CA LYS A 86 24.03 -3.00 -1.57
C LYS A 86 25.29 -2.14 -1.65
N LYS A 87 26.38 -2.61 -1.02
CA LYS A 87 27.67 -1.90 -0.96
C LYS A 87 28.38 -1.79 -2.31
N ASP A 88 28.00 -2.58 -3.32
CA ASP A 88 28.82 -2.79 -4.52
C ASP A 88 28.24 -2.32 -5.87
N ALA A 89 27.16 -1.55 -5.91
CA ALA A 89 26.72 -0.97 -7.18
C ALA A 89 26.07 0.39 -6.98
N ALA A 90 26.67 1.40 -7.60
CA ALA A 90 26.06 2.71 -7.75
C ALA A 90 24.65 2.55 -8.35
N SER A 91 23.63 2.92 -7.57
CA SER A 91 22.30 3.35 -8.03
C SER A 91 21.14 2.34 -8.10
N GLN A 92 21.21 1.13 -7.52
CA GLN A 92 19.99 0.30 -7.37
C GLN A 92 19.74 -0.06 -5.90
N GLN A 93 18.86 0.71 -5.26
CA GLN A 93 18.23 0.32 -4.00
C GLN A 93 17.29 -0.85 -4.29
N ASP A 94 17.66 -2.05 -3.85
CA ASP A 94 16.77 -3.20 -3.90
C ASP A 94 15.74 -3.06 -2.77
N GLN A 95 14.45 -3.07 -3.12
CA GLN A 95 13.37 -3.06 -2.14
C GLN A 95 12.97 -4.51 -1.86
N ILE A 96 13.27 -4.98 -0.65
CA ILE A 96 12.84 -6.30 -0.21
C ILE A 96 11.43 -6.20 0.35
N VAL A 97 10.50 -6.95 -0.24
CA VAL A 97 9.15 -7.07 0.30
C VAL A 97 9.19 -8.02 1.50
N VAL A 98 8.96 -7.46 2.69
CA VAL A 98 8.95 -8.19 3.97
C VAL A 98 7.55 -8.73 4.26
N LEU A 99 6.52 -7.95 3.92
CA LEU A 99 5.12 -8.35 3.97
C LEU A 99 4.46 -7.94 2.66
N LYS A 100 3.89 -8.91 1.95
CA LYS A 100 3.19 -8.64 0.68
C LYS A 100 2.01 -7.69 0.93
N PRO A 101 1.90 -6.56 0.22
CA PRO A 101 0.69 -5.75 0.28
C PRO A 101 -0.52 -6.56 -0.18
N ARG A 102 -1.59 -6.49 0.62
CA ARG A 102 -2.90 -7.03 0.26
C ARG A 102 -3.66 -6.01 -0.57
N VAL A 103 -4.03 -6.39 -1.79
CA VAL A 103 -4.60 -5.49 -2.81
C VAL A 103 -5.96 -5.98 -3.28
N VAL A 104 -6.82 -5.03 -3.63
CA VAL A 104 -8.12 -5.29 -4.27
C VAL A 104 -7.94 -5.12 -5.77
N LEU A 105 -8.44 -6.08 -6.54
CA LEU A 105 -8.44 -5.99 -7.99
C LEU A 105 -9.61 -5.11 -8.48
N ALA A 106 -9.42 -4.37 -9.56
CA ALA A 106 -10.44 -3.44 -10.07
C ALA A 106 -11.77 -4.14 -10.37
N ARG A 107 -11.75 -5.39 -10.89
CA ARG A 107 -12.96 -6.17 -11.17
C ARG A 107 -13.89 -6.33 -9.97
N VAL A 108 -13.34 -6.32 -8.74
CA VAL A 108 -14.14 -6.44 -7.51
C VAL A 108 -15.11 -5.26 -7.39
N LEU A 109 -14.72 -4.08 -7.87
CA LEU A 109 -15.57 -2.90 -7.85
C LEU A 109 -16.69 -3.00 -8.89
N ASP A 110 -16.44 -3.62 -10.05
CA ASP A 110 -17.44 -3.81 -11.10
C ASP A 110 -18.49 -4.89 -10.72
N GLU A 111 -18.13 -5.84 -9.87
CA GLU A 111 -19.00 -6.90 -9.37
C GLU A 111 -19.87 -6.48 -8.18
N SER A 112 -19.64 -5.28 -7.61
CA SER A 112 -20.38 -4.77 -6.45
C SER A 112 -21.61 -3.97 -6.92
N PRO A 113 -22.84 -4.36 -6.56
CA PRO A 113 -24.09 -3.70 -6.98
C PRO A 113 -24.28 -2.29 -6.43
#